data_AF-A0A1M5N4D4-F1
#
_entry.id   AF-A0A1M5N4D4-F1
#
_cell.length_a   1.000
_cell.length_b   1.000
_cell.length_c   1.000
_cell.angle_alpha   90.00
_cell.angle_beta   90.00
_cell.angle_gamma   90.00
#
_symmetry.space_group_name_H-M   'P 1'
#
loop_
_entity.id
_entity.type
_entity.pdbx_description
1 polymer ?
#
loop_
_entity_poly.entity_id
_entity_poly.type
_entity_poly.pdbx_seq_one_letter_code
_entity_poly.pdbx_strand_id
1 'polypeptide(L)'
;MKRILLVLMILAVFSCEQTNKDIPKEGFTNSKGIVGSWKLVYGEIKEGDSIQIKDLSKSDFIKLINKDHFAFFNQPTTGGDGFYAGGGSYSLDGNNYVEKLEYIAVDEVRGHEFQFQIEIKGDTLIQSGIEDVPEARIKRHIIEKYVRIDQKSLEK
;
A
#
# COMPACT_ATOMS: atom_id res chain seq x y z
N MET A 1 -20.40 -45.75 48.16
CA MET A 1 -19.38 -45.21 47.23
C MET A 1 -19.67 -45.67 45.80
N LYS A 2 -20.62 -45.05 45.08
CA LYS A 2 -20.87 -45.33 43.64
C LYS A 2 -21.84 -44.35 42.95
N ARG A 3 -22.07 -43.16 43.51
CA ARG A 3 -23.06 -42.20 42.96
C ARG A 3 -22.55 -40.78 42.76
N ILE A 4 -21.25 -40.53 42.94
CA ILE A 4 -20.64 -39.18 42.84
C ILE A 4 -19.75 -39.04 41.60
N LEU A 5 -19.83 -39.97 40.64
CA LEU A 5 -18.97 -39.94 39.43
C LEU A 5 -19.73 -39.68 38.13
N LEU A 6 -20.94 -39.10 38.19
CA LEU A 6 -21.78 -38.92 36.99
C LEU A 6 -22.30 -37.49 36.79
N VAL A 7 -21.91 -36.54 37.64
CA VAL A 7 -22.40 -35.14 37.58
C VAL A 7 -21.37 -34.19 36.96
N LEU A 8 -20.12 -34.61 36.77
CA LEU A 8 -19.04 -33.75 36.26
C LEU A 8 -18.83 -33.79 34.74
N MET A 9 -19.65 -34.53 33.97
CA MET A 9 -19.45 -34.71 32.52
C MET A 9 -20.44 -33.93 31.64
N ILE A 10 -21.36 -33.14 32.21
CA ILE A 10 -22.41 -32.44 31.43
C ILE A 10 -22.09 -30.95 31.18
N LEU A 11 -21.04 -30.40 31.81
CA LEU A 11 -20.68 -28.97 31.66
C LEU A 11 -19.80 -28.62 30.45
N ALA A 12 -19.51 -29.59 29.55
CA ALA A 12 -18.58 -29.40 28.43
C ALA A 12 -19.24 -29.14 27.05
N VAL A 13 -20.55 -28.88 26.98
CA VAL A 13 -21.28 -28.70 25.70
C VAL A 13 -21.91 -27.31 25.49
N PHE A 14 -21.46 -26.29 26.20
CA PHE A 14 -21.63 -24.91 25.72
C PHE A 14 -20.47 -24.52 24.79
N SER A 15 -20.32 -25.27 23.71
CA SER A 15 -19.55 -24.83 22.55
C SER A 15 -20.39 -23.78 21.82
N CYS A 16 -19.79 -22.61 21.59
CA CYS A 16 -20.39 -21.42 20.99
C CYS A 16 -21.49 -21.70 19.96
N GLU A 17 -22.67 -21.15 20.22
CA GLU A 17 -23.60 -20.76 19.17
C GLU A 17 -22.93 -19.60 18.41
N GLN A 18 -22.31 -19.90 17.27
CA GLN A 18 -21.96 -18.86 16.31
C GLN A 18 -23.29 -18.33 15.75
N THR A 19 -23.82 -17.30 16.41
CA THR A 19 -24.69 -16.36 15.71
C THR A 19 -23.88 -15.87 14.51
N ASN A 20 -24.27 -16.31 13.32
CA ASN A 20 -23.95 -15.64 12.06
C ASN A 20 -24.51 -14.22 12.17
N LYS A 21 -23.82 -13.36 12.91
CA LYS A 21 -23.83 -11.94 12.60
C LYS A 21 -23.09 -11.90 11.29
N ASP A 22 -23.83 -11.66 10.21
CA ASP A 22 -23.29 -11.21 8.96
C ASP A 22 -22.18 -10.22 9.30
N ILE A 23 -20.91 -10.65 9.14
CA ILE A 23 -19.79 -9.73 9.12
C ILE A 23 -20.21 -8.76 8.02
N PRO A 24 -20.42 -7.47 8.31
CA PRO A 24 -20.72 -6.53 7.25
C PRO A 24 -19.61 -6.72 6.24
N LYS A 25 -19.98 -7.20 5.04
CA LYS A 25 -19.17 -7.01 3.85
C LYS A 25 -19.21 -5.52 3.59
N GLU A 26 -18.57 -4.74 4.45
CA GLU A 26 -18.07 -3.43 4.09
C GLU A 26 -17.00 -3.73 3.04
N GLY A 27 -17.47 -3.95 1.81
CA GLY A 27 -16.62 -3.86 0.66
C GLY A 27 -15.89 -2.54 0.77
N PHE A 28 -14.61 -2.54 0.41
CA PHE A 28 -13.82 -1.34 0.20
C PHE A 28 -14.49 -0.48 -0.88
N THR A 29 -15.58 0.20 -0.55
CA THR A 29 -16.29 1.14 -1.41
C THR A 29 -16.21 2.51 -0.76
N ASN A 30 -14.98 2.96 -0.51
CA ASN A 30 -14.72 4.37 -0.30
C ASN A 30 -14.08 4.92 -1.59
N SER A 31 -14.89 5.01 -2.64
CA SER A 31 -14.52 5.47 -3.99
C SER A 31 -14.13 6.95 -4.08
N LYS A 32 -13.87 7.62 -2.94
CA LYS A 32 -13.47 9.03 -2.89
C LYS A 32 -12.12 9.27 -2.20
N GLY A 33 -11.47 8.24 -1.67
CA GLY A 33 -10.19 8.36 -0.97
C GLY A 33 -9.02 7.66 -1.66
N ILE A 34 -7.81 7.89 -1.15
CA ILE A 34 -6.59 7.24 -1.63
C ILE A 34 -6.40 5.83 -1.06
N VAL A 35 -7.18 5.43 -0.06
CA VAL A 35 -7.14 4.07 0.51
C VAL A 35 -7.47 3.05 -0.60
N GLY A 36 -6.63 2.03 -0.73
CA GLY A 36 -6.78 0.98 -1.72
C GLY A 36 -5.46 0.39 -2.20
N SER A 37 -5.56 -0.48 -3.20
CA SER A 37 -4.42 -1.03 -3.92
C SER A 37 -4.31 -0.35 -5.28
N TRP A 38 -3.09 -0.01 -5.67
CA TRP A 38 -2.79 0.86 -6.80
C TRP A 38 -1.68 0.26 -7.64
N LYS A 39 -1.90 0.08 -8.94
CA LYS A 39 -0.87 -0.38 -9.88
C LYS A 39 -0.26 0.81 -10.59
N LEU A 40 1.06 0.95 -10.56
CA LEU A 40 1.76 1.99 -11.30
C LEU A 40 1.61 1.74 -12.80
N VAL A 41 1.18 2.75 -13.55
CA VAL A 41 1.03 2.70 -15.02
C VAL A 41 1.89 3.75 -15.72
N TYR A 42 2.45 4.69 -14.96
CA TYR A 42 3.40 5.69 -15.45
C TYR A 42 4.31 6.16 -14.32
N GLY A 43 5.61 6.26 -14.57
CA GLY A 43 6.57 6.85 -13.65
C GLY A 43 7.59 7.67 -14.42
N GLU A 44 7.81 8.91 -13.98
CA GLU A 44 8.75 9.85 -14.56
C GLU A 44 9.62 10.43 -13.45
N ILE A 45 10.92 10.51 -13.73
CA ILE A 45 11.92 11.18 -12.91
C ILE A 45 12.55 12.28 -13.74
N LYS A 46 12.55 13.50 -13.22
CA LYS A 46 13.22 14.65 -13.80
C LYS A 46 14.35 15.15 -12.90
N GLU A 47 15.55 15.21 -13.47
CA GLU A 47 16.78 15.66 -12.81
C GLU A 47 17.49 16.67 -13.71
N GLY A 48 17.45 17.96 -13.37
CA GLY A 48 17.90 19.04 -14.24
C GLY A 48 17.15 19.03 -15.59
N ASP A 49 17.89 18.91 -16.68
CA ASP A 49 17.35 18.82 -18.04
C ASP A 49 17.07 17.37 -18.49
N SER A 50 17.38 16.38 -17.65
CA SER A 50 17.16 14.96 -17.94
C SER A 50 15.77 14.52 -17.51
N ILE A 51 15.10 13.75 -18.38
CA ILE A 51 13.82 13.09 -18.08
C ILE A 51 14.00 11.60 -18.33
N GLN A 52 13.66 10.79 -17.33
CA GLN A 52 13.69 9.34 -17.39
C GLN A 52 12.29 8.79 -17.14
N ILE A 53 11.80 7.97 -18.07
CA ILE A 53 10.52 7.27 -17.93
C ILE A 53 10.79 5.83 -17.49
N LYS A 54 10.08 5.38 -16.45
CA LYS A 54 10.21 4.01 -15.93
C LYS A 54 9.70 3.00 -16.96
N ASP A 55 10.53 2.02 -17.30
CA ASP A 55 10.17 0.91 -18.18
C ASP A 55 9.35 -0.14 -17.42
N LEU A 56 8.02 0.02 -17.43
CA LEU A 56 7.07 -0.87 -16.76
C LEU A 56 6.85 -2.21 -17.49
N SER A 57 7.51 -2.46 -18.63
CA SER A 57 7.46 -3.77 -19.28
C SER A 57 8.33 -4.83 -18.58
N LYS A 58 9.25 -4.38 -17.71
CA LYS A 58 10.24 -5.22 -17.02
C LYS A 58 9.94 -5.45 -15.54
N SER A 59 8.98 -4.73 -14.99
CA SER A 59 8.62 -4.86 -13.57
C SER A 59 7.18 -4.43 -13.33
N ASP A 60 6.49 -5.16 -12.46
CA ASP A 60 5.24 -4.71 -11.87
C ASP A 60 5.54 -3.89 -10.62
N PHE A 61 4.80 -2.80 -10.43
CA PHE A 61 4.87 -1.99 -9.23
C PHE A 61 3.48 -1.75 -8.67
N ILE A 62 3.29 -2.04 -7.39
CA ILE A 62 2.05 -1.79 -6.67
C ILE A 62 2.31 -0.94 -5.43
N LYS A 63 1.34 -0.10 -5.09
CA LYS A 63 1.26 0.65 -3.84
C LYS A 63 -0.03 0.29 -3.12
N LEU A 64 0.07 -0.03 -1.84
CA LEU A 64 -1.04 -0.29 -0.95
C LEU A 64 -1.12 0.88 0.01
N ILE A 65 -2.28 1.51 0.10
CA ILE A 65 -2.53 2.60 1.03
C ILE A 65 -3.69 2.15 1.91
N ASN A 66 -3.44 2.00 3.20
CA ASN A 66 -4.49 1.72 4.18
C ASN A 66 -4.94 3.05 4.83
N LYS A 67 -5.52 3.01 6.03
CA LYS A 67 -6.00 4.22 6.72
C LYS A 67 -4.88 5.21 7.12
N ASP A 68 -3.71 4.72 7.49
CA ASP A 68 -2.65 5.49 8.17
C ASP A 68 -1.23 5.16 7.69
N HIS A 69 -1.08 4.14 6.85
CA HIS A 69 0.17 3.65 6.30
C HIS A 69 0.09 3.38 4.80
N PHE A 70 1.26 3.38 4.19
CA PHE A 70 1.47 2.92 2.83
C PHE A 70 2.55 1.84 2.79
N ALA A 71 2.50 1.01 1.75
CA ALA A 71 3.58 0.14 1.35
C ALA A 71 3.65 0.09 -0.17
N PHE A 72 4.85 -0.05 -0.73
CA PHE A 72 5.05 -0.26 -2.15
C PHE A 72 5.97 -1.43 -2.41
N PHE A 73 5.78 -2.05 -3.57
CA PHE A 73 6.51 -3.24 -3.99
C PHE A 73 6.83 -3.11 -5.47
N ASN A 74 8.09 -3.35 -5.82
CA ASN A 74 8.55 -3.51 -7.19
C ASN A 74 8.96 -4.96 -7.39
N GLN A 75 8.39 -5.62 -8.38
CA GLN A 75 8.67 -7.01 -8.73
C GLN A 75 9.14 -7.08 -10.19
N PRO A 76 10.41 -7.43 -10.45
CA PRO A 76 10.87 -7.78 -11.79
C PRO A 76 10.02 -8.89 -12.41
N THR A 77 9.73 -8.80 -13.71
CA THR A 77 8.93 -9.82 -14.43
C THR A 77 9.69 -11.13 -14.63
N THR A 78 11.01 -11.10 -14.54
CA THR A 78 11.89 -12.28 -14.65
C THR A 78 12.92 -12.30 -13.53
N GLY A 79 13.05 -13.42 -12.83
CA GLY A 79 13.99 -13.58 -11.72
C GLY A 79 13.58 -12.83 -10.45
N GLY A 80 14.45 -12.88 -9.43
CA GLY A 80 14.25 -12.17 -8.15
C GLY A 80 15.10 -10.90 -7.99
N ASP A 81 16.13 -10.75 -8.82
CA ASP A 81 17.08 -9.63 -8.73
C ASP A 81 16.40 -8.32 -9.15
N GLY A 82 16.45 -7.31 -8.28
CA GLY A 82 15.78 -6.03 -8.49
C GLY A 82 14.39 -5.92 -7.85
N PHE A 83 13.98 -6.92 -7.05
CA PHE A 83 12.89 -6.71 -6.10
C PHE A 83 13.29 -5.65 -5.07
N TYR A 84 12.40 -4.71 -4.83
CA TYR A 84 12.53 -3.79 -3.70
C TYR A 84 11.13 -3.42 -3.18
N ALA A 85 11.08 -3.12 -1.89
CA ALA A 85 9.86 -2.72 -1.23
C ALA A 85 10.17 -1.70 -0.15
N GLY A 86 9.16 -0.90 0.17
CA GLY A 86 9.23 0.01 1.29
C GLY A 86 7.85 0.39 1.79
N GLY A 87 7.81 1.16 2.87
CA GLY A 87 6.56 1.63 3.44
C GLY A 87 6.77 2.42 4.72
N GLY A 88 5.67 2.86 5.29
CA GLY A 88 5.66 3.63 6.53
C GLY A 88 4.33 4.33 6.72
N SER A 89 4.31 5.29 7.63
CA SER A 89 3.15 6.13 7.90
C SER A 89 2.99 7.24 6.86
N TYR A 90 1.77 7.77 6.74
CA TYR A 90 1.53 8.97 5.96
C TYR A 90 0.56 9.94 6.64
N SER A 91 0.59 11.20 6.22
CA SER A 91 -0.47 12.18 6.51
C SER A 91 -1.04 12.74 5.20
N LEU A 92 -2.33 13.08 5.23
CA LEU A 92 -3.05 13.66 4.10
C LEU A 92 -3.88 14.85 4.55
N ASP A 93 -3.56 16.04 4.02
CA ASP A 93 -4.32 17.27 4.22
C ASP A 93 -4.67 17.90 2.86
N GLY A 94 -5.94 17.74 2.45
CA GLY A 94 -6.38 18.08 1.10
C GLY A 94 -5.63 17.24 0.06
N ASN A 95 -4.79 17.90 -0.75
CA ASN A 95 -3.93 17.25 -1.74
C ASN A 95 -2.48 17.09 -1.26
N ASN A 96 -2.13 17.62 -0.09
CA ASN A 96 -0.80 17.48 0.48
C ASN A 96 -0.69 16.10 1.12
N TYR A 97 0.13 15.24 0.53
CA TYR A 97 0.36 13.87 0.95
C TYR A 97 1.83 13.72 1.37
N VAL A 98 2.06 13.43 2.64
CA VAL A 98 3.42 13.31 3.20
C VAL A 98 3.65 11.86 3.61
N GLU A 99 4.60 11.19 2.96
CA GLU A 99 5.03 9.84 3.27
C GLU A 99 6.25 9.87 4.17
N LYS A 100 6.20 9.20 5.33
CA LYS A 100 7.37 8.98 6.18
C LYS A 100 7.89 7.56 5.93
N LEU A 101 9.05 7.43 5.30
CA LEU A 101 9.58 6.14 4.83
C LEU A 101 10.30 5.38 5.94
N GLU A 102 9.59 4.57 6.71
CA GLU A 102 10.12 3.93 7.93
C GLU A 102 10.73 2.55 7.66
N TYR A 103 10.20 1.84 6.67
CA TYR A 103 10.61 0.49 6.30
C TYR A 103 11.17 0.52 4.88
N ILE A 104 12.48 0.37 4.74
CA ILE A 104 13.19 0.33 3.47
C ILE A 104 14.59 -0.25 3.70
N ALA A 105 15.15 -0.95 2.70
CA ALA A 105 16.49 -1.53 2.79
C ALA A 105 17.61 -0.47 2.67
N VAL A 106 17.33 0.67 2.05
CA VAL A 106 18.28 1.76 1.79
C VAL A 106 18.33 2.68 3.01
N ASP A 107 19.45 2.67 3.73
CA ASP A 107 19.60 3.39 5.01
C ASP A 107 19.53 4.91 4.82
N GLU A 108 20.08 5.43 3.73
CA GLU A 108 20.21 6.86 3.45
C GLU A 108 18.86 7.56 3.26
N VAL A 109 17.78 6.81 2.99
CA VAL A 109 16.42 7.35 2.85
C VAL A 109 15.49 6.90 3.96
N ARG A 110 15.94 6.01 4.86
CA ARG A 110 15.10 5.51 5.96
C ARG A 110 14.85 6.61 6.98
N GLY A 111 13.59 6.81 7.33
CA GLY A 111 13.12 7.83 8.25
C GLY A 111 12.87 9.20 7.61
N HIS A 112 13.17 9.37 6.32
CA HIS A 112 12.90 10.63 5.61
C HIS A 112 11.40 10.81 5.34
N GLU A 113 10.98 12.07 5.34
CA GLU A 113 9.66 12.49 4.90
C GLU A 113 9.71 13.00 3.47
N PHE A 114 8.80 12.48 2.64
CA PHE A 114 8.65 12.86 1.25
C PHE A 114 7.31 13.58 1.07
N GLN A 115 7.37 14.80 0.57
CA GLN A 115 6.19 15.64 0.37
C GLN A 115 5.73 15.56 -1.08
N PHE A 116 4.48 15.15 -1.25
CA PHE A 116 3.84 15.02 -2.54
C PHE A 116 2.54 15.82 -2.61
N GLN A 117 2.20 16.21 -3.83
CA GLN A 117 0.85 16.60 -4.23
C GLN A 117 0.18 15.39 -4.88
N ILE A 118 -1.07 15.15 -4.50
CA ILE A 118 -1.88 14.09 -5.10
C ILE A 118 -3.14 14.61 -5.77
N GLU A 119 -3.63 13.88 -6.76
CA GLU A 119 -4.90 14.12 -7.43
C GLU A 119 -5.59 12.78 -7.75
N ILE A 120 -6.88 12.66 -7.44
CA ILE A 120 -7.71 11.51 -7.82
C ILE A 120 -8.59 11.90 -9.02
N LYS A 121 -8.48 11.15 -10.12
CA LYS A 121 -9.29 11.28 -11.34
C LYS A 121 -9.91 9.94 -11.69
N GLY A 122 -11.16 9.72 -11.26
CA GLY A 122 -11.81 8.41 -11.39
C GLY A 122 -11.00 7.34 -10.66
N ASP A 123 -10.57 6.30 -11.39
CA ASP A 123 -9.73 5.22 -10.87
C ASP A 123 -8.23 5.51 -10.92
N THR A 124 -7.84 6.75 -11.24
CA THR A 124 -6.44 7.16 -11.33
C THR A 124 -6.02 7.97 -10.11
N LEU A 125 -4.91 7.59 -9.49
CA LEU A 125 -4.16 8.39 -8.52
C LEU A 125 -2.92 8.96 -9.20
N ILE A 126 -2.78 10.28 -9.18
CA ILE A 126 -1.58 10.97 -9.66
C ILE A 126 -0.85 11.50 -8.43
N GLN A 127 0.43 11.20 -8.30
CA GLN A 127 1.31 11.68 -7.24
C GLN A 127 2.50 12.40 -7.88
N SER A 128 2.88 13.56 -7.36
CA SER A 128 4.08 14.27 -7.82
C SER A 128 4.73 15.07 -6.70
N GLY A 129 6.04 15.21 -6.74
CA GLY A 129 6.76 15.98 -5.73
C GLY A 129 8.26 16.00 -5.97
N ILE A 130 8.99 16.67 -5.09
CA ILE A 130 10.45 16.73 -5.13
C ILE A 130 10.98 15.82 -4.03
N GLU A 131 11.80 14.85 -4.42
CA GLU A 131 12.64 14.11 -3.48
C GLU A 131 13.98 14.85 -3.39
N ASP A 132 14.32 15.34 -2.19
CA ASP A 132 15.58 16.00 -1.89
C ASP A 132 16.19 15.33 -0.65
N VAL A 133 17.10 14.40 -0.88
CA VAL A 133 17.84 13.66 0.15
C VAL A 133 19.33 13.82 -0.15
N PRO A 134 19.98 14.88 0.38
CA PRO A 134 21.38 15.19 0.08
C PRO A 134 22.35 14.06 0.43
N GLU A 135 22.10 13.35 1.53
CA GLU A 135 22.92 12.23 2.00
C GLU A 135 22.94 11.07 0.98
N ALA A 136 21.81 10.85 0.32
CA ALA A 136 21.65 9.87 -0.76
C ALA A 136 22.02 10.42 -2.14
N ARG A 137 22.42 11.71 -2.24
CA ARG A 137 22.62 12.45 -3.50
C ARG A 137 21.38 12.45 -4.40
N ILE A 138 20.20 12.46 -3.80
CA ILE A 138 18.92 12.50 -4.51
C ILE A 138 18.44 13.95 -4.54
N LYS A 139 18.21 14.47 -5.74
CA LYS A 139 17.46 15.72 -5.95
C LYS A 139 16.72 15.65 -7.27
N ARG A 140 15.46 15.25 -7.22
CA ARG A 140 14.68 14.93 -8.41
C ARG A 140 13.20 15.24 -8.24
N HIS A 141 12.55 15.63 -9.32
CA HIS A 141 11.10 15.73 -9.36
C HIS A 141 10.54 14.41 -9.89
N ILE A 142 9.56 13.85 -9.18
CA ILE A 142 8.90 12.61 -9.58
C ILE A 142 7.45 12.87 -9.97
N ILE A 143 6.96 12.14 -10.97
CA ILE A 143 5.54 12.05 -11.31
C ILE A 143 5.19 10.58 -11.46
N GLU A 144 4.19 10.14 -10.72
CA GLU A 144 3.69 8.77 -10.75
C GLU A 144 2.19 8.78 -11.00
N LYS A 145 1.72 7.89 -11.87
CA LYS A 145 0.30 7.67 -12.11
C LYS A 145 -0.02 6.22 -11.86
N TYR A 146 -1.06 6.01 -11.08
CA TYR A 146 -1.51 4.70 -10.65
C TYR A 146 -2.96 4.49 -11.06
N VAL A 147 -3.31 3.24 -11.37
CA VAL A 147 -4.69 2.81 -11.56
C VAL A 147 -5.10 1.92 -10.40
N ARG A 148 -6.31 2.12 -9.86
CA ARG A 148 -6.86 1.32 -8.77
C ARG A 148 -7.00 -0.15 -9.20
N ILE A 149 -6.57 -1.06 -8.34
CA ILE A 149 -6.75 -2.50 -8.53
C ILE A 149 -8.09 -2.90 -7.92
N ASP A 150 -9.09 -3.13 -8.77
CA ASP A 150 -10.39 -3.64 -8.35
C ASP A 150 -10.45 -5.17 -8.46
N GLN A 151 -11.00 -5.85 -7.45
CA GLN A 151 -11.06 -7.31 -7.44
C GLN A 151 -11.85 -7.91 -8.61
N LYS A 152 -12.82 -7.17 -9.17
CA LYS A 152 -13.57 -7.60 -10.37
C LYS A 152 -12.71 -7.67 -11.64
N SER A 153 -11.56 -7.01 -11.66
CA SER A 153 -10.63 -7.04 -12.80
C SER A 153 -9.74 -8.29 -12.83
N LEU A 154 -9.68 -9.04 -11.71
CA LEU A 154 -8.87 -10.26 -11.55
C LEU A 154 -9.65 -11.56 -11.84
N GLU A 155 -10.96 -11.47 -12.10
CA GLU A 155 -11.85 -12.62 -12.37
C GLU A 155 -12.10 -12.87 -13.88
N LYS A 156 -11.32 -12.25 -14.76
CA LYS A 156 -11.31 -12.52 -16.21
C LYS A 156 -10.06 -13.26 -16.62
#